data_AF-A0A3D5RQT9-F1
#
_entry.id   AF-A0A3D5RQT9-F1
#
_cell.length_a   1.000
_cell.length_b   1.000
_cell.length_c   1.000
_cell.angle_alpha   90.00
_cell.angle_beta   90.00
_cell.angle_gamma   90.00
#
_symmetry.space_group_name_H-M   'P 1'
#
loop_
_entity.id
_entity.type
_entity.pdbx_description
1 polymer ?
#
loop_
_entity_poly.entity_id
_entity_poly.type
_entity_poly.pdbx_seq_one_letter_code
_entity_poly.pdbx_strand_id
1 'polypeptide(L)'
;MTEAFICDAIRTPIGRYGGGLAKIRADDLAAIPLQALMARQSSVDWAAVDDVILGCANQAGEDNRNVARMAALLSGMGESVPGTTINRLCGSGLDAVAMAARAIKTGDADLVVAG
;
A
#
# COMPACT_ATOMS: atom_id res chain seq x y z
N MET A 1 -6.95 -7.13 -23.31
CA MET A 1 -6.44 -6.45 -22.10
C MET A 1 -7.62 -6.06 -21.27
N THR A 2 -7.60 -6.46 -20.02
CA THR A 2 -8.51 -5.99 -18.96
C THR A 2 -8.27 -4.51 -18.72
N GLU A 3 -9.31 -3.75 -18.38
CA GLU A 3 -9.15 -2.36 -17.96
C GLU A 3 -8.90 -2.30 -16.45
N ALA A 4 -7.97 -1.44 -16.04
CA ALA A 4 -7.68 -1.23 -14.62
C ALA A 4 -8.46 -0.01 -14.11
N PHE A 5 -9.25 -0.20 -13.06
CA PHE A 5 -10.07 0.86 -12.46
C PHE A 5 -9.55 1.22 -11.07
N ILE A 6 -9.61 2.50 -10.72
CA ILE A 6 -9.43 2.96 -9.33
C ILE A 6 -10.80 2.91 -8.67
N CYS A 7 -10.99 2.03 -7.69
CA CYS A 7 -12.27 1.83 -7.01
C CYS A 7 -12.46 2.76 -5.81
N ASP A 8 -11.44 2.89 -4.96
CA ASP A 8 -11.42 3.77 -3.79
C ASP A 8 -10.00 4.30 -3.56
N ALA A 9 -9.89 5.42 -2.84
CA ALA A 9 -8.63 6.01 -2.44
C ALA A 9 -8.76 6.72 -1.10
N ILE A 10 -7.72 6.67 -0.27
CA ILE A 10 -7.63 7.40 0.98
C ILE A 10 -6.17 7.72 1.31
N ARG A 11 -5.95 8.69 2.21
CA ARG A 11 -4.62 9.05 2.70
C ARG A 11 -4.67 9.50 4.15
N THR A 12 -3.53 9.47 4.81
CA THR A 12 -3.34 10.18 6.08
C THR A 12 -3.33 11.71 5.86
N PRO A 13 -3.48 12.51 6.92
CA PRO A 13 -2.96 13.88 6.93
C PRO A 13 -1.46 13.90 6.64
N ILE A 14 -0.93 15.06 6.22
CA ILE A 14 0.51 15.26 6.03
C ILE A 14 1.04 16.01 7.26
N GLY A 15 1.92 15.36 8.03
CA GLY A 15 2.57 15.96 9.21
C GLY A 15 3.78 16.82 8.82
N ARG A 16 4.05 17.87 9.60
CA ARG A 16 5.35 18.58 9.55
C ARG A 16 6.44 17.72 10.19
N TYR A 17 7.70 17.94 9.82
CA TYR A 17 8.86 17.31 10.47
C TYR A 17 8.83 17.58 11.99
N GLY A 18 8.98 16.52 12.80
CA GLY A 18 8.83 16.59 14.26
C GLY A 18 7.41 16.95 14.76
N GLY A 19 6.41 16.92 13.88
CA GLY A 19 5.03 17.34 14.15
C GLY A 19 4.10 16.20 14.53
N GLY A 20 2.81 16.36 14.21
CA GLY A 20 1.71 15.54 14.73
C GLY A 20 1.75 14.04 14.42
N LEU A 21 2.52 13.60 13.41
CA LEU A 21 2.68 12.18 13.06
C LEU A 21 4.05 11.61 13.44
N ALA A 22 4.96 12.42 13.99
CA ALA A 22 6.36 12.03 14.20
C ALA A 22 6.57 10.91 15.25
N LYS A 23 5.55 10.59 16.04
CA LYS A 23 5.58 9.50 17.04
C LYS A 23 5.02 8.18 16.50
N ILE A 24 4.51 8.17 15.27
CA ILE A 24 3.98 6.97 14.62
C ILE A 24 5.11 6.37 13.81
N ARG A 25 5.33 5.05 13.95
CA ARG A 25 6.35 4.37 13.16
C ARG A 25 6.01 4.39 11.68
N ALA A 26 7.01 4.31 10.81
CA ALA A 26 6.77 4.37 9.36
C ALA A 26 5.89 3.22 8.84
N ASP A 27 6.10 2.00 9.36
CA ASP A 27 5.31 0.81 9.05
C ASP A 27 3.87 0.89 9.61
N ASP A 28 3.69 1.39 10.83
CA ASP A 28 2.36 1.70 11.39
C ASP A 28 1.62 2.74 10.54
N LEU A 29 2.32 3.83 10.15
CA LEU A 29 1.73 4.90 9.34
C LEU A 29 1.29 4.39 7.96
N ALA A 30 2.01 3.45 7.38
CA ALA A 30 1.65 2.78 6.14
C ALA A 30 0.43 1.85 6.29
N ALA A 31 0.21 1.26 7.46
CA ALA A 31 -0.95 0.39 7.73
C ALA A 31 -2.27 1.15 7.91
N ILE A 32 -2.23 2.40 8.40
CA ILE A 32 -3.43 3.22 8.65
C ILE A 32 -4.36 3.34 7.43
N PRO A 33 -3.90 3.75 6.23
CA PRO A 33 -4.78 3.83 5.07
C PRO A 33 -5.34 2.47 4.62
N LEU A 34 -4.59 1.38 4.83
CA LEU A 34 -5.06 0.01 4.54
C LEU A 34 -6.22 -0.36 5.46
N GLN A 35 -6.07 -0.14 6.77
CA GLN A 35 -7.15 -0.37 7.75
C GLN A 35 -8.39 0.47 7.44
N ALA A 36 -8.19 1.73 7.03
CA ALA A 36 -9.29 2.60 6.67
C ALA A 36 -10.03 2.16 5.39
N LEU A 37 -9.30 1.65 4.38
CA LEU A 37 -9.90 1.05 3.18
C LEU A 37 -10.69 -0.21 3.55
N MET A 38 -10.12 -1.10 4.37
CA MET A 38 -10.79 -2.32 4.85
C MET A 38 -12.09 -2.03 5.59
N ALA A 39 -12.08 -1.01 6.46
CA ALA A 39 -13.27 -0.58 7.18
C ALA A 39 -14.35 0.02 6.26
N ARG A 40 -13.96 0.72 5.19
CA ARG A 40 -14.88 1.34 4.21
C ARG A 40 -15.48 0.33 3.25
N GLN A 41 -14.76 -0.73 2.91
CA GLN A 41 -15.17 -1.77 1.96
C GLN A 41 -15.30 -3.13 2.67
N SER A 42 -16.29 -3.24 3.56
CA SER A 42 -16.52 -4.44 4.38
C SER A 42 -17.01 -5.66 3.59
N SER A 43 -17.46 -5.48 2.35
CA SER A 43 -17.89 -6.57 1.46
C SER A 43 -16.77 -7.17 0.63
N VAL A 44 -15.56 -6.60 0.66
CA VAL A 44 -14.41 -7.09 -0.10
C VAL A 44 -13.76 -8.24 0.66
N ASP A 45 -13.44 -9.32 -0.05
CA ASP A 45 -12.55 -10.36 0.46
C ASP A 45 -11.10 -9.87 0.40
N TRP A 46 -10.60 -9.37 1.52
CA TRP A 46 -9.25 -8.83 1.61
C TRP A 46 -8.15 -9.90 1.53
N ALA A 47 -8.48 -11.18 1.70
CA ALA A 47 -7.53 -12.27 1.48
C ALA A 47 -7.29 -12.54 -0.02
N ALA A 48 -8.16 -12.03 -0.89
CA ALA A 48 -8.04 -12.12 -2.35
C ALA A 48 -7.22 -10.97 -2.98
N VAL A 49 -6.59 -10.11 -2.16
CA VAL A 49 -5.65 -9.11 -2.68
C VAL A 49 -4.39 -9.80 -3.21
N ASP A 50 -4.12 -9.62 -4.49
CA ASP A 50 -3.01 -10.25 -5.21
C ASP A 50 -1.65 -9.59 -4.90
N ASP A 51 -1.63 -8.29 -4.59
CA ASP A 51 -0.44 -7.60 -4.08
C ASP A 51 -0.78 -6.28 -3.37
N VAL A 52 0.08 -5.90 -2.43
CA VAL A 52 0.13 -4.56 -1.84
C VAL A 52 1.44 -3.92 -2.28
N ILE A 53 1.37 -2.96 -3.20
CA ILE A 53 2.54 -2.30 -3.77
C ILE A 53 2.69 -0.92 -3.14
N LEU A 54 3.71 -0.71 -2.30
CA LEU A 54 3.97 0.61 -1.71
C LEU A 54 5.27 1.24 -2.20
N GLY A 55 5.21 2.51 -2.56
CA GLY A 55 6.36 3.34 -2.85
C GLY A 55 7.02 3.86 -1.58
N CYS A 56 8.30 3.55 -1.36
CA CYS A 56 9.05 4.07 -0.22
C CYS A 56 10.48 4.47 -0.62
N ALA A 57 10.82 5.75 -0.43
CA ALA A 57 12.08 6.31 -0.91
C ALA A 57 13.28 6.03 0.01
N ASN A 58 13.07 5.79 1.31
CA ASN A 58 14.15 5.62 2.29
C ASN A 58 14.47 4.13 2.52
N GLN A 59 13.59 3.39 3.20
CA GLN A 59 13.74 1.95 3.50
C GLN A 59 14.92 1.56 4.41
N ALA A 60 15.53 2.51 5.13
CA ALA A 60 16.63 2.25 6.05
C ALA A 60 16.24 2.32 7.54
N GLY A 61 15.02 2.77 7.86
CA GLY A 61 14.52 2.94 9.22
C GLY A 61 13.45 1.91 9.56
N GLU A 62 12.36 2.33 10.17
CA GLU A 62 11.21 1.46 10.46
C GLU A 62 10.48 0.99 9.20
N ASP A 63 10.80 1.60 8.06
CA ASP A 63 10.37 1.26 6.71
C ASP A 63 11.29 0.23 6.00
N ASN A 64 12.21 -0.41 6.73
CA ASN A 64 13.11 -1.43 6.21
C ASN A 64 12.39 -2.76 5.89
N ARG A 65 13.09 -3.62 5.14
CA ARG A 65 12.70 -5.03 4.89
C ARG A 65 11.28 -5.17 4.34
N ASN A 66 10.96 -4.35 3.32
CA ASN A 66 9.69 -4.37 2.59
C ASN A 66 8.49 -3.86 3.43
N VAL A 67 8.42 -2.53 3.60
CA VAL A 67 7.35 -1.85 4.35
C VAL A 67 5.94 -2.14 3.82
N ALA A 68 5.77 -2.42 2.52
CA ALA A 68 4.49 -2.85 1.96
C ALA A 68 3.97 -4.14 2.61
N ARG A 69 4.84 -5.15 2.73
CA ARG A 69 4.49 -6.41 3.41
C ARG A 69 4.29 -6.20 4.91
N MET A 70 5.11 -5.37 5.56
CA MET A 70 4.93 -5.05 6.98
C MET A 70 3.58 -4.36 7.23
N ALA A 71 3.22 -3.39 6.39
CA ALA A 71 1.95 -2.66 6.48
C ALA A 71 0.74 -3.57 6.26
N ALA A 72 0.79 -4.50 5.30
CA ALA A 72 -0.27 -5.48 5.06
C ALA A 72 -0.50 -6.42 6.27
N LEU A 73 0.57 -6.82 6.95
CA LEU A 73 0.47 -7.61 8.18
C LEU A 73 -0.11 -6.78 9.34
N LEU A 74 0.39 -5.55 9.53
CA LEU A 74 -0.05 -4.65 10.59
C LEU A 74 -1.50 -4.15 10.38
N SER A 75 -1.98 -4.10 9.14
CA SER A 75 -3.36 -3.72 8.83
C SER A 75 -4.37 -4.82 9.12
N GLY A 76 -3.91 -6.08 9.25
CA GLY A 76 -4.77 -7.24 9.44
C GLY A 76 -5.28 -7.88 8.14
N MET A 77 -4.71 -7.56 6.97
CA MET A 77 -5.04 -8.24 5.70
C MET A 77 -4.69 -9.72 5.70
N GLY A 78 -3.75 -10.13 6.57
CA GLY A 78 -3.40 -11.52 6.79
C GLY A 78 -2.10 -11.96 6.12
N GLU A 79 -1.70 -13.19 6.40
CA GLU A 79 -0.41 -13.72 5.96
C GLU A 79 -0.39 -14.17 4.50
N SER A 80 -1.54 -14.42 3.87
CA SER A 80 -1.64 -14.82 2.47
C SER A 80 -1.40 -13.66 1.49
N VAL A 81 -1.68 -12.42 1.90
CA VAL A 81 -1.58 -11.23 1.03
C VAL A 81 -0.12 -10.82 0.85
N PRO A 82 0.45 -10.89 -0.36
CA PRO A 82 1.84 -10.48 -0.56
C PRO A 82 1.97 -8.96 -0.51
N GLY A 83 3.21 -8.48 -0.51
CA GLY A 83 3.48 -7.05 -0.55
C GLY A 83 4.85 -6.79 -1.17
N THR A 84 4.95 -5.72 -1.95
CA THR A 84 6.19 -5.31 -2.61
C THR A 84 6.46 -3.82 -2.39
N THR A 85 7.65 -3.49 -1.90
CA THR A 85 8.10 -2.11 -1.77
C THR A 85 8.96 -1.71 -2.95
N ILE A 86 8.65 -0.58 -3.59
CA ILE A 86 9.41 -0.07 -4.73
C ILE A 86 10.01 1.32 -4.46
N ASN A 87 11.07 1.65 -5.19
CA ASN A 87 11.76 2.93 -5.05
C ASN A 87 12.07 3.57 -6.41
N ARG A 88 11.38 4.67 -6.71
CA ARG A 88 11.70 5.65 -7.74
C ARG A 88 11.79 7.05 -7.13
N LEU A 89 12.44 7.17 -5.97
CA LEU A 89 12.54 8.40 -5.18
C LEU A 89 11.15 9.04 -5.00
N CYS A 90 11.00 10.33 -5.31
CA CYS A 90 9.75 11.07 -5.20
C CYS A 90 8.61 10.50 -6.06
N GLY A 91 8.92 9.71 -7.09
CA GLY A 91 7.94 9.10 -7.99
C GLY A 91 7.43 7.73 -7.52
N SER A 92 7.87 7.22 -6.37
CA SER A 92 7.62 5.82 -5.96
C SER A 92 6.13 5.48 -5.83
N GLY A 93 5.33 6.32 -5.16
CA GLY A 93 3.90 6.03 -4.98
C GLY A 93 3.12 6.05 -6.30
N LEU A 94 3.47 6.96 -7.23
CA LEU A 94 2.86 6.96 -8.57
C LEU A 94 3.31 5.75 -9.41
N ASP A 95 4.56 5.33 -9.27
CA ASP A 95 5.04 4.12 -9.95
C ASP A 95 4.37 2.86 -9.40
N ALA A 96 4.00 2.84 -8.11
CA ALA A 96 3.26 1.73 -7.50
C ALA A 96 1.87 1.61 -8.13
N VAL A 97 1.16 2.74 -8.30
CA VAL A 97 -0.12 2.78 -9.02
C VAL A 97 0.04 2.33 -10.47
N ALA A 98 1.12 2.76 -11.15
CA ALA A 98 1.38 2.35 -12.53
C ALA A 98 1.71 0.84 -12.64
N MET A 99 2.42 0.27 -11.67
CA MET A 99 2.71 -1.17 -11.61
C MET A 99 1.43 -1.98 -11.36
N ALA A 100 0.59 -1.58 -10.41
CA ALA A 100 -0.70 -2.22 -10.15
C ALA A 100 -1.58 -2.21 -11.41
N ALA A 101 -1.70 -1.07 -12.08
CA ALA A 101 -2.48 -0.96 -13.31
C ALA A 101 -1.92 -1.84 -14.45
N ARG A 102 -0.59 -2.00 -14.54
CA ARG A 102 0.03 -2.91 -15.53
C ARG A 102 -0.31 -4.37 -15.22
N ALA A 103 -0.16 -4.81 -13.96
CA ALA A 103 -0.46 -6.18 -13.55
C ALA A 103 -1.93 -6.57 -13.83
N ILE A 104 -2.86 -5.65 -13.56
CA ILE A 104 -4.28 -5.86 -13.89
C ILE A 104 -4.49 -5.94 -15.41
N LYS A 105 -3.88 -5.02 -16.18
CA LYS A 105 -4.04 -4.98 -17.66
C LYS A 105 -3.45 -6.20 -18.37
N THR A 106 -2.41 -6.80 -17.80
CA THR A 106 -1.79 -8.03 -18.30
C THR A 106 -2.52 -9.30 -17.87
N GLY A 107 -3.40 -9.21 -16.86
CA GLY A 107 -4.12 -10.35 -16.30
C GLY A 107 -3.29 -11.13 -15.27
N ASP A 108 -2.22 -10.54 -14.74
CA ASP A 108 -1.39 -11.14 -13.69
C ASP A 108 -1.99 -10.93 -12.29
N ALA A 109 -2.93 -10.01 -12.14
CA ALA A 109 -3.65 -9.71 -10.90
C ALA A 109 -5.08 -9.21 -11.21
N ASP A 110 -6.01 -9.43 -10.28
CA ASP A 110 -7.40 -8.95 -10.35
C ASP A 110 -7.66 -7.84 -9.32
N LEU A 111 -7.03 -7.90 -8.14
CA LEU A 111 -7.21 -6.93 -7.05
C LEU A 111 -5.87 -6.55 -6.41
N VAL A 112 -5.46 -5.29 -6.58
CA VAL A 112 -4.19 -4.76 -6.06
C VAL A 112 -4.43 -3.49 -5.24
N VAL A 113 -3.71 -3.35 -4.12
CA VAL A 113 -3.66 -2.09 -3.36
C VAL A 113 -2.33 -1.39 -3.66
N ALA A 114 -2.37 -0.11 -4.00
CA ALA A 114 -1.17 0.67 -4.33
C ALA A 114 -1.13 2.01 -3.60
N GLY A 115 0.07 2.46 -3.20
CA GLY A 115 0.27 3.72 -2.47
C GLY A 115 1.71 4.21 -2.43
#